data_AF-A0A235I4W9-F1
#
_entry.id   AF-A0A235I4W9-F1
#
_cell.length_a   1.000
_cell.length_b   1.000
_cell.length_c   1.000
_cell.angle_alpha   90.00
_cell.angle_beta   90.00
_cell.angle_gamma   90.00
#
_symmetry.space_group_name_H-M   'P 1'
#
loop_
_entity.id
_entity.type
_entity.pdbx_description
1 polymer ?
#
loop_
_entity_poly.entity_id
_entity_poly.type
_entity_poly.pdbx_seq_one_letter_code
_entity_poly.pdbx_strand_id
1 'polypeptide(L)' 'MTDNIPHPDPAWDYYIEWHKLIRAKAQLDKLIEFMSKVENATEDTQEILQQDASIIISTLESL' A
#
# COMPACT_ATOMS: atom_id res chain seq x y z
N MET A 1 -15.32 34.21 -23.61
CA MET A 1 -15.42 34.03 -22.16
C MET A 1 -14.50 32.87 -21.84
N THR A 2 -13.41 33.14 -21.12
CA THR A 2 -12.44 32.10 -20.75
C THR A 2 -13.07 31.29 -19.63
N ASP A 3 -13.40 30.04 -19.90
CA ASP A 3 -13.89 29.09 -18.91
C ASP A 3 -12.82 28.93 -17.83
N ASN A 4 -13.03 29.57 -16.68
CA ASN A 4 -12.27 29.35 -15.45
C ASN A 4 -12.69 27.98 -14.89
N ILE A 5 -12.27 26.90 -15.56
CA ILE A 5 -12.39 25.55 -15.01
C ILE A 5 -11.36 25.47 -13.88
N PRO A 6 -11.76 25.20 -12.63
CA PRO A 6 -10.81 24.98 -11.55
C PRO A 6 -9.94 23.78 -11.91
N HIS A 7 -8.63 23.99 -12.05
CA HIS A 7 -7.69 22.88 -12.14
C HIS A 7 -7.52 22.28 -10.73
N PRO A 8 -7.48 20.94 -10.60
CA PRO A 8 -7.21 20.30 -9.32
C PRO A 8 -5.86 20.75 -8.78
N ASP A 9 -5.81 20.99 -7.47
CA ASP A 9 -4.58 21.39 -6.78
C ASP A 9 -3.58 20.23 -6.77
N PRO A 10 -2.35 20.40 -7.30
CA PRO A 10 -1.31 19.38 -7.26
C PRO A 10 -0.96 18.87 -5.85
N ALA A 11 -1.22 19.68 -4.81
CA ALA A 11 -1.05 19.27 -3.42
C ALA A 11 -1.99 18.10 -3.05
N TRP A 12 -3.13 17.97 -3.73
CA TRP A 12 -4.08 16.88 -3.50
C TRP A 12 -3.57 15.56 -4.07
N ASP A 13 -2.90 15.59 -5.22
CA ASP A 13 -2.24 14.42 -5.79
C ASP A 13 -1.12 13.93 -4.87
N TYR A 14 -0.28 14.84 -4.36
CA TYR A 14 0.74 14.48 -3.36
C TYR A 14 0.14 13.89 -2.08
N TYR A 15 -0.98 14.44 -1.62
CA TYR A 15 -1.71 13.91 -0.46
C TYR A 15 -2.22 12.48 -0.70
N ILE A 16 -2.75 12.21 -1.90
CA ILE A 16 -3.21 10.88 -2.29
C ILE A 16 -2.06 9.88 -2.29
N GLU A 17 -0.94 10.22 -2.94
CA GLU A 17 0.24 9.34 -2.98
C GLU A 17 0.86 9.11 -1.59
N TRP A 18 0.90 10.15 -0.76
CA TRP A 18 1.34 10.03 0.63
C TRP A 18 0.47 9.06 1.44
N HIS A 19 -0.86 9.12 1.28
CA HIS A 19 -1.77 8.21 1.95
C HIS A 19 -1.64 6.76 1.46
N LYS A 20 -1.43 6.54 0.15
CA LYS A 20 -1.11 5.21 -0.39
C LYS A 20 0.17 4.65 0.24
N LEU A 21 1.23 5.47 0.33
CA LEU A 21 2.49 5.08 0.96
C LEU A 21 2.34 4.74 2.45
N ILE A 22 1.59 5.53 3.22
CA ILE A 22 1.29 5.23 4.63
C ILE A 22 0.60 3.88 4.75
N ARG A 23 -0.38 3.60 3.88
CA ARG A 23 -1.12 2.34 3.90
C ARG A 23 -0.22 1.14 3.56
N ALA A 24 0.62 1.27 2.53
CA ALA A 24 1.58 0.24 2.15
C ALA A 24 2.57 -0.05 3.29
N LYS A 25 3.08 1.00 3.96
CA LYS A 25 3.93 0.85 5.14
C LYS A 25 3.22 0.09 6.26
N ALA A 26 1.98 0.46 6.59
CA ALA A 26 1.23 -0.20 7.65
C ALA A 26 0.95 -1.68 7.36
N GLN A 27 0.74 -2.05 6.10
CA GLN A 27 0.60 -3.45 5.68
C GLN A 27 1.94 -4.20 5.79
N LEU A 28 3.04 -3.57 5.38
CA LEU A 28 4.38 -4.14 5.52
C LEU A 28 4.76 -4.38 6.98
N ASP A 29 4.49 -3.42 7.87
CA ASP A 29 4.75 -3.56 9.31
C ASP A 29 3.99 -4.75 9.89
N LYS A 30 2.71 -4.91 9.51
CA LYS A 30 1.89 -6.07 9.92
C LYS A 30 2.44 -7.40 9.41
N LEU A 31 2.89 -7.42 8.15
CA LEU A 31 3.46 -8.63 7.56
C LEU A 31 4.74 -9.05 8.28
N ILE A 32 5.61 -8.09 8.60
CA ILE A 32 6.83 -8.33 9.38
C ILE A 32 6.48 -8.83 10.78
N GLU A 33 5.51 -8.22 11.44
CA GLU A 33 5.04 -8.67 12.76
C GLU A 33 4.49 -10.11 12.70
N PHE A 34 3.68 -10.42 11.69
CA PHE A 34 3.19 -11.77 11.45
C PHE A 34 4.34 -12.76 11.27
N MET A 35 5.29 -12.47 10.36
CA MET A 35 6.46 -13.31 10.13
C MET A 35 7.29 -13.54 11.39
N SER A 36 7.40 -12.54 12.27
CA SER A 36 8.14 -12.68 13.53
C SER A 36 7.49 -13.64 14.53
N LYS A 37 6.19 -13.91 14.39
CA LYS A 37 5.42 -14.81 15.28
C LYS A 37 5.30 -16.22 14.70
N VAL A 38 5.60 -16.41 13.42
CA VAL A 38 5.51 -17.72 12.77
C VAL A 38 6.79 -18.49 13.05
N GLU A 39 6.69 -19.54 13.87
CA GLU A 39 7.83 -20.42 14.18
C GLU A 39 8.09 -21.44 13.06
N ASN A 40 7.04 -21.91 12.38
CA ASN A 40 7.12 -22.87 11.28
C ASN A 40 6.25 -22.39 10.11
N ALA A 41 6.85 -22.24 8.93
CA ALA A 41 6.11 -21.89 7.74
C ALA A 41 5.21 -23.06 7.30
N THR A 42 3.92 -22.79 7.16
CA THR A 42 2.92 -23.71 6.58
C THR A 42 2.47 -23.22 5.21
N GLU A 43 1.74 -24.06 4.47
CA GLU A 43 1.10 -23.63 3.22
C GLU A 43 0.17 -22.41 3.45
N ASP A 44 -0.62 -22.42 4.52
CA ASP A 44 -1.47 -21.28 4.89
C ASP A 44 -0.66 -19.99 5.15
N THR A 45 0.50 -20.13 5.82
CA THR A 45 1.40 -19.00 6.07
C THR A 45 1.93 -18.45 4.74
N GLN A 46 2.30 -19.33 3.82
CA GLN A 46 2.80 -18.97 2.50
C GLN A 46 1.73 -18.25 1.67
N GLU A 47 0.47 -18.69 1.73
CA GLU A 47 -0.64 -18.04 1.04
C GLU A 47 -0.88 -16.62 1.58
N ILE A 48 -0.91 -16.45 2.91
CA ILE A 48 -1.03 -15.13 3.55
C ILE A 48 0.12 -14.22 3.14
N LEU A 49 1.35 -14.72 3.16
CA LEU A 49 2.55 -13.97 2.76
C LEU A 49 2.47 -13.49 1.31
N GLN A 50 2.07 -14.37 0.39
CA GLN A 50 1.95 -14.04 -1.03
C GLN A 50 0.84 -13.02 -1.29
N GLN A 51 -0.30 -13.18 -0.63
CA GLN A 51 -1.43 -12.26 -0.76
C GLN A 51 -1.05 -10.86 -0.26
N ASP A 52 -0.50 -10.75 0.95
CA ASP A 52 -0.13 -9.46 1.53
C ASP A 52 1.00 -8.78 0.75
N ALA A 53 2.00 -9.55 0.30
CA ALA A 53 3.06 -9.02 -0.56
C ALA A 53 2.51 -8.49 -1.90
N SER A 54 1.57 -9.20 -2.53
CA SER A 54 0.95 -8.77 -3.79
C SER A 54 0.15 -7.46 -3.62
N ILE A 55 -0.56 -7.30 -2.51
CA ILE A 55 -1.30 -6.07 -2.20
C ILE A 55 -0.33 -4.89 -2.00
N ILE A 56 0.78 -5.10 -1.30
CA ILE A 56 1.80 -4.07 -1.09
C ILE A 56 2.43 -3.67 -2.44
N ILE A 57 2.85 -4.64 -3.25
CA ILE A 57 3.48 -4.39 -4.55
C ILE A 57 2.52 -3.63 -5.46
N SER A 58 1.27 -4.08 -5.61
CA SER A 58 0.28 -3.40 -6.47
C SER A 58 -0.01 -1.98 -6.00
N THR A 59 -0.02 -1.73 -4.69
CA THR A 59 -0.17 -0.36 -4.16
C THR A 59 1.01 0.52 -4.56
N LEU A 60 2.23 0.00 -4.49
CA LEU A 60 3.46 0.74 -4.84
C LEU A 60 3.62 0.95 -6.36
N GLU A 61 3.17 -0.01 -7.18
CA GLU A 61 3.15 0.12 -8.64
C GLU A 61 2.07 1.09 -9.15
N SER A 62 1.08 1.41 -8.30
CA SER A 62 0.00 2.36 -8.60
C SER A 62 0.27 3.81 -8.16
N LEU A 63 1.49 4.08 -7.69
CA LEU A 63 2.00 5.43 -7.41
C LEU A 63 2.45 6.10 -8.71
#